data_AF-U2AEU1-F1
#
_entry.id   AF-U2AEU1-F1
#
_cell.length_a   1.000
_cell.length_b   1.000
_cell.length_c   1.000
_cell.angle_alpha   90.00
_cell.angle_beta   90.00
_cell.angle_gamma   90.00
#
_symmetry.space_group_name_H-M   'P 1'
#
loop_
_entity.id
_entity.type
_entity.pdbx_description
1 polymer ?
#
loop_
_entity_poly.entity_id
_entity_poly.type
_entity_poly.pdbx_seq_one_letter_code
_entity_poly.pdbx_strand_id
1 'polypeptide(L)'
;MKTVFRKGMKVYDQIYEPDVKGEVLDVNLDISPHPITVKFGSCVRYYTAEGCRGRNQIRTLSTSPYRIEGFEQKAPVPTFEEALDWLKSNKYYNTLIRDDKTYTSTEMYIALEALRKLVILRDYYNDGWKPDWKDDSTTKSVILIVNEEIRCDENYSSKRTLAFKSKEIRNRFFEEQKELLEMAKPLL
;
A
#
# COMPACT_ATOMS: atom_id res chain seq x y z
N MET A 1 -14.29 12.53 -1.48
CA MET A 1 -13.63 12.22 -2.76
C MET A 1 -12.45 11.29 -2.46
N LYS A 2 -12.10 10.32 -3.31
CA LYS A 2 -10.92 9.46 -3.11
C LYS A 2 -10.02 9.56 -4.35
N THR A 3 -8.71 9.42 -4.17
CA THR A 3 -7.74 9.47 -5.26
C THR A 3 -6.58 8.50 -5.00
N VAL A 4 -5.94 8.05 -6.07
CA VAL A 4 -4.72 7.23 -6.02
C VAL A 4 -3.45 8.06 -5.95
N PHE A 5 -3.53 9.34 -6.30
CA PHE A 5 -2.39 10.23 -6.41
C PHE A 5 -1.96 10.79 -5.05
N ARG A 6 -0.66 10.92 -4.85
CA ARG A 6 -0.06 11.54 -3.66
C ARG A 6 1.00 12.54 -4.07
N LYS A 7 1.27 13.53 -3.22
CA LYS A 7 2.38 14.47 -3.41
C LYS A 7 3.70 13.74 -3.60
N GLY A 8 4.52 14.20 -4.55
CA GLY A 8 5.79 13.58 -4.96
C GLY A 8 5.63 12.39 -5.93
N MET A 9 4.40 11.95 -6.23
CA MET A 9 4.18 10.83 -7.14
C MET A 9 4.56 11.19 -8.57
N LYS A 10 5.26 10.28 -9.24
CA LYS A 10 5.58 10.38 -10.67
C LYS A 10 4.37 9.95 -11.48
N VAL A 11 3.99 10.75 -12.46
CA VAL A 11 2.76 10.56 -13.26
C VAL A 11 3.01 10.92 -14.72
N TYR A 12 2.09 10.52 -15.60
CA TYR A 12 2.22 10.67 -17.04
C TYR A 12 0.87 11.06 -17.63
N ASP A 13 0.84 11.93 -18.64
CA ASP A 13 -0.38 12.25 -19.39
C ASP A 13 -0.03 12.27 -20.87
N GLN A 14 -0.15 11.12 -21.53
CA GLN A 14 0.27 10.99 -22.93
C GLN A 14 -0.66 11.75 -23.90
N ILE A 15 -1.87 12.10 -23.47
CA ILE A 15 -2.83 12.80 -24.32
C ILE A 15 -2.49 14.29 -24.39
N TYR A 16 -2.15 14.89 -23.25
CA TYR A 16 -1.97 16.35 -23.19
C TYR A 16 -0.55 16.81 -22.87
N GLU A 17 0.30 15.96 -22.31
CA GLU A 17 1.72 16.23 -22.01
C GLU A 17 2.59 15.04 -22.51
N PRO A 18 2.56 14.75 -23.82
CA PRO A 18 3.16 13.54 -24.38
C PRO A 18 4.66 13.44 -24.11
N ASP A 19 5.12 12.26 -23.70
CA ASP A 19 6.53 11.94 -23.44
C ASP A 19 7.19 12.83 -22.36
N VAL A 20 6.39 13.57 -21.58
CA VAL A 20 6.86 14.36 -20.44
C VAL A 20 6.44 13.68 -19.14
N LYS A 21 7.43 13.43 -18.28
CA LYS A 21 7.19 12.94 -16.93
C LYS A 21 6.69 14.06 -16.04
N GLY A 22 5.60 13.79 -15.35
CA GLY A 22 5.00 14.67 -14.36
C GLY A 22 5.39 14.32 -12.93
N GLU A 23 5.33 15.30 -12.05
CA GLU A 23 5.40 15.13 -10.59
C GLU A 23 4.20 15.82 -9.93
N VAL A 24 3.49 15.08 -9.07
CA VAL A 24 2.38 15.62 -8.29
C VAL A 24 2.95 16.57 -7.23
N LEU A 25 2.66 17.86 -7.34
CA LEU A 25 3.12 18.87 -6.40
C LEU A 25 2.22 18.97 -5.16
N ASP A 26 0.92 18.75 -5.32
CA ASP A 26 -0.05 18.87 -4.25
C ASP A 26 -1.32 18.05 -4.54
N VAL A 27 -1.97 17.59 -3.46
CA VAL A 27 -3.25 16.90 -3.47
C VAL A 27 -4.10 17.45 -2.33
N ASN A 28 -5.02 18.35 -2.65
CA ASN A 28 -5.93 18.96 -1.68
C ASN A 28 -7.39 18.70 -2.08
N LEU A 29 -7.98 17.64 -1.52
CA LEU A 29 -9.32 17.16 -1.86
C LEU A 29 -10.46 18.13 -1.47
N ASP A 30 -10.17 19.18 -0.70
CA ASP A 30 -11.14 20.24 -0.38
C ASP A 30 -11.28 21.24 -1.54
N ILE A 31 -10.34 21.25 -2.49
CA ILE A 31 -10.37 22.11 -3.68
C ILE A 31 -11.07 21.38 -4.83
N SER A 32 -12.29 21.82 -5.15
CA SER A 32 -13.07 21.33 -6.29
C SER A 32 -12.99 22.32 -7.47
N PRO A 33 -12.96 21.84 -8.74
CA PRO A 33 -13.08 20.45 -9.18
C PRO A 33 -11.73 19.72 -9.33
N HIS A 34 -10.61 20.44 -9.23
CA HIS A 34 -9.29 19.96 -9.60
C HIS A 34 -8.31 19.96 -8.41
N PRO A 35 -8.44 19.01 -7.47
CA PRO A 35 -7.64 18.97 -6.24
C PRO A 35 -6.18 18.57 -6.46
N ILE A 36 -5.81 18.08 -7.66
CA ILE A 36 -4.48 17.54 -7.95
C ILE A 36 -3.70 18.53 -8.80
N THR A 37 -2.54 18.96 -8.31
CA THR A 37 -1.61 19.82 -9.03
C THR A 37 -0.40 19.01 -9.47
N VAL A 38 -0.08 19.04 -10.77
CA VAL A 38 1.03 18.28 -11.36
C VAL A 38 1.94 19.20 -12.17
N LYS A 39 3.25 19.04 -12.02
CA LYS A 39 4.25 19.73 -12.84
C LYS A 39 4.80 18.79 -13.92
N PHE A 40 4.64 19.18 -15.17
CA PHE A 40 5.21 18.54 -16.35
C PHE A 40 6.27 19.48 -16.95
N GLY A 41 7.56 19.17 -16.78
CA GLY A 41 8.63 20.07 -17.20
C GLY A 41 8.50 21.47 -16.57
N SER A 42 8.29 22.51 -17.38
CA SER A 42 8.04 23.88 -16.92
C SER A 42 6.55 24.21 -16.71
N CYS A 43 5.65 23.30 -17.09
CA CYS A 43 4.20 23.51 -17.08
C CYS A 43 3.55 22.96 -15.81
N VAL A 44 2.60 23.69 -15.24
CA VAL A 44 1.73 23.22 -14.15
C VAL A 44 0.33 22.92 -14.72
N ARG A 45 -0.25 21.79 -14.30
CA ARG A 45 -1.56 21.28 -14.72
C ARG A 45 -2.39 20.86 -13.53
N TYR A 46 -3.70 20.93 -13.69
CA TYR A 46 -4.68 20.62 -12.66
C TYR A 46 -5.61 19.51 -13.12
N TYR A 47 -5.85 18.54 -12.24
CA TYR A 47 -6.64 17.35 -12.52
C TYR A 47 -7.71 17.14 -11.46
N THR A 48 -8.83 16.54 -11.86
CA THR A 48 -9.83 16.02 -10.93
C THR A 48 -9.20 14.92 -10.06
N ALA A 49 -9.84 14.53 -8.95
CA ALA A 49 -9.34 13.40 -8.14
C ALA A 49 -9.25 12.08 -8.92
N GLU A 50 -10.00 11.94 -10.01
CA GLU A 50 -9.95 10.77 -10.90
C GLU A 50 -8.85 10.88 -11.95
N GLY A 51 -8.08 11.97 -12.00
CA GLY A 51 -7.03 12.17 -12.98
C GLY A 51 -7.53 12.63 -14.36
N CYS A 52 -8.68 13.31 -14.41
CA CYS A 52 -9.20 13.91 -15.65
C CYS A 52 -8.74 15.37 -15.78
N ARG A 53 -8.41 15.81 -17.01
CA ARG A 53 -8.01 17.19 -17.30
C ARG A 53 -9.21 18.05 -17.70
N GLY A 54 -9.32 19.25 -17.12
CA GLY A 54 -10.37 20.22 -17.48
C GLY A 54 -11.78 19.70 -17.20
N ARG A 55 -12.71 19.89 -18.15
CA ARG A 55 -14.11 19.42 -18.04
C ARG A 55 -14.33 18.02 -18.63
N ASN A 56 -13.27 17.34 -19.06
CA ASN A 56 -13.39 16.05 -19.72
C ASN A 56 -13.59 14.93 -18.68
N GLN A 57 -14.28 13.87 -19.08
CA GLN A 57 -14.51 12.68 -18.24
C GLN A 57 -13.47 11.58 -18.47
N ILE A 58 -12.60 11.74 -19.46
CA ILE A 58 -11.56 10.76 -19.78
C ILE A 58 -10.40 10.93 -18.79
N ARG A 59 -10.02 9.83 -18.14
CA ARG A 59 -8.85 9.78 -17.26
C ARG A 59 -7.59 9.71 -18.12
N THR A 60 -6.72 10.70 -17.95
CA THR A 60 -5.48 10.82 -18.74
C THR A 60 -4.24 10.84 -17.85
N LEU A 61 -4.39 11.18 -16.57
CA LEU A 61 -3.28 11.10 -15.63
C LEU A 61 -3.04 9.65 -15.22
N SER A 62 -1.90 9.09 -15.63
CA SER A 62 -1.48 7.72 -15.38
C SER A 62 -0.36 7.67 -14.35
N THR A 63 -0.29 6.57 -13.59
CA THR A 63 0.78 6.28 -12.63
C THR A 63 1.97 5.54 -13.26
N SER A 64 1.83 5.13 -14.51
CA SER A 64 2.90 4.54 -15.33
C SER A 64 2.92 5.15 -16.75
N PRO A 65 4.07 5.10 -17.45
CA PRO A 65 4.13 5.52 -18.85
C PRO A 65 3.17 4.69 -19.72
N TYR A 66 2.48 5.31 -20.67
CA TYR A 66 1.55 4.62 -21.56
C TYR A 66 1.51 5.26 -22.95
N ARG A 67 0.94 4.55 -23.93
CA ARG A 67 0.70 5.06 -25.30
C ARG A 67 -0.81 5.02 -25.60
N ILE A 68 -1.20 4.49 -26.75
CA ILE A 68 -2.62 4.24 -27.08
C ILE A 68 -3.20 3.17 -26.13
N GLU A 69 -2.37 2.23 -25.69
CA GLU A 69 -2.68 1.20 -24.70
C GLU A 69 -1.73 1.31 -23.49
N GLY A 70 -2.11 0.65 -22.39
CA GLY A 70 -1.29 0.56 -21.17
C GLY A 70 -1.57 1.61 -20.10
N PHE A 71 -2.71 2.32 -20.17
CA PHE A 71 -3.12 3.26 -19.13
C PHE A 71 -3.27 2.57 -17.76
N GLU A 72 -2.71 3.18 -16.70
CA GLU A 72 -2.77 2.63 -15.36
C GLU A 72 -2.95 3.71 -14.28
N GLN A 73 -3.73 3.42 -13.25
CA GLN A 73 -3.88 4.27 -12.08
C GLN A 73 -3.85 3.41 -10.81
N LYS A 74 -2.65 3.13 -10.30
CA LYS A 74 -2.43 2.38 -9.07
C LYS A 74 -1.95 3.29 -7.96
N ALA A 75 -2.50 3.13 -6.76
CA ALA A 75 -1.96 3.82 -5.58
C ALA A 75 -0.50 3.41 -5.38
N PRO A 76 0.36 4.31 -4.86
CA PRO A 76 1.73 3.94 -4.53
C PRO A 76 1.72 2.87 -3.44
N VAL A 77 2.69 1.96 -3.52
CA VAL A 77 2.92 0.94 -2.50
C VAL A 77 3.21 1.63 -1.16
N PRO A 78 2.42 1.34 -0.10
CA PRO A 78 2.71 1.83 1.23
C PRO A 78 4.14 1.53 1.69
N THR A 79 4.81 2.54 2.25
CA THR A 79 6.13 2.35 2.84
C THR A 79 6.03 1.98 4.33
N PHE A 80 7.14 1.46 4.87
CA PHE A 80 7.21 1.16 6.29
C PHE A 80 7.07 2.44 7.15
N GLU A 81 7.65 3.54 6.70
CA GLU A 81 7.60 4.85 7.38
C GLU A 81 6.17 5.39 7.43
N GLU A 82 5.43 5.33 6.31
CA GLU A 82 4.02 5.71 6.26
C GLU A 82 3.18 4.90 7.25
N ALA A 83 3.36 3.57 7.26
CA ALA A 83 2.66 2.69 8.17
C ALA A 83 3.03 2.96 9.64
N LEU A 84 4.29 3.29 9.91
CA LEU A 84 4.78 3.62 11.26
C LEU A 84 4.20 4.95 11.76
N ASP A 85 4.12 5.97 10.92
CA ASP A 85 3.55 7.27 11.29
C ASP A 85 2.03 7.20 11.47
N TRP A 86 1.34 6.41 10.65
CA TRP A 86 -0.06 6.06 10.89
C TRP A 86 -0.23 5.35 12.24
N LEU A 87 0.65 4.39 12.57
CA LEU A 87 0.57 3.65 13.83
C LEU A 87 0.76 4.58 15.05
N LYS A 88 1.73 5.51 15.00
CA LYS A 88 1.99 6.48 16.08
C LYS A 88 0.84 7.47 16.29
N SER A 89 0.13 7.84 15.21
CA SER A 89 -1.00 8.77 15.27
C SER A 89 -2.34 8.08 15.57
N ASN A 90 -2.39 6.75 15.50
CA ASN A 90 -3.61 5.99 15.70
C ASN A 90 -3.89 5.74 17.20
N LYS A 91 -4.99 6.33 17.70
CA LYS A 91 -5.42 6.23 19.11
C LYS A 91 -5.64 4.81 19.65
N TYR A 92 -5.81 3.81 18.77
CA TYR A 92 -6.02 2.41 19.17
C TYR A 92 -4.72 1.63 19.38
N TYR A 93 -3.57 2.25 19.12
CA TYR A 93 -2.26 1.66 19.29
C TYR A 93 -1.46 2.44 20.34
N ASN A 94 -0.85 1.70 21.26
CA ASN A 94 0.15 2.25 22.18
C ASN A 94 1.53 1.79 21.71
N THR A 95 2.24 2.65 20.98
CA THR A 95 3.55 2.31 20.42
C THR A 95 4.59 2.24 21.54
N LEU A 96 5.17 1.06 21.74
CA LEU A 96 6.29 0.86 22.68
C LEU A 96 7.60 0.80 21.89
N ILE A 97 8.57 1.63 22.28
CA ILE A 97 9.93 1.59 21.75
C ILE A 97 10.81 0.99 22.84
N ARG A 98 11.37 -0.20 22.59
CA ARG A 98 12.32 -0.90 23.46
C ARG A 98 13.49 -1.34 22.60
N ASP A 99 14.71 -1.13 23.11
CA ASP A 99 15.94 -1.30 22.33
C ASP A 99 16.86 -2.40 22.86
N ASP A 100 16.32 -3.32 23.67
CA ASP A 100 17.08 -4.46 24.16
C ASP A 100 16.88 -5.65 23.21
N LYS A 101 17.84 -5.88 22.32
CA LYS A 101 17.75 -6.92 21.29
C LYS A 101 19.00 -7.81 21.26
N THR A 102 18.77 -9.10 21.43
CA THR A 102 19.75 -10.17 21.19
C THR A 102 19.16 -11.14 20.17
N TYR A 103 19.95 -11.56 19.19
CA TYR A 103 19.51 -12.46 18.12
C TYR A 103 20.36 -13.73 18.13
N THR A 104 19.76 -14.86 17.73
CA THR A 104 20.45 -16.15 17.68
C THR A 104 21.35 -16.32 16.47
N SER A 105 21.09 -15.60 15.37
CA SER A 105 21.92 -15.55 14.16
C SER A 105 21.57 -14.33 13.29
N THR A 106 22.39 -14.07 12.26
CA THR A 106 22.13 -13.03 11.26
C THR A 106 20.85 -13.28 10.48
N GLU A 107 20.58 -14.54 10.12
CA GLU A 107 19.37 -14.96 9.41
C GLU A 107 18.13 -14.68 10.26
N MET A 108 18.20 -14.99 11.55
CA MET A 108 17.11 -14.71 12.50
C MET A 108 16.90 -13.22 12.74
N TYR A 109 17.97 -12.42 12.75
CA TYR A 109 17.87 -10.96 12.76
C TYR A 109 17.07 -10.44 11.55
N ILE A 110 17.44 -10.88 10.34
CA ILE A 110 16.77 -10.48 9.09
C ILE A 110 15.29 -10.87 9.13
N ALA A 111 14.99 -12.12 9.51
CA ALA A 111 13.62 -12.62 9.54
C ALA A 111 12.76 -11.90 10.59
N LEU A 112 13.29 -11.63 11.80
CA LEU A 112 12.57 -10.91 12.85
C LEU A 112 12.30 -9.46 12.48
N GLU A 113 13.28 -8.75 11.89
CA GLU A 113 13.07 -7.38 11.43
C GLU A 113 12.08 -7.30 10.26
N ALA A 114 12.13 -8.26 9.33
CA ALA A 114 11.16 -8.36 8.23
C ALA A 114 9.74 -8.63 8.78
N LEU A 115 9.60 -9.59 9.70
CA LEU A 115 8.31 -9.90 10.35
C LEU A 115 7.76 -8.68 11.10
N ARG A 116 8.61 -7.95 11.83
CA ARG A 116 8.22 -6.72 12.53
C ARG A 116 7.65 -5.69 11.56
N LYS A 117 8.29 -5.47 10.40
CA LYS A 117 7.79 -4.56 9.36
C LYS A 117 6.46 -5.05 8.78
N LEU A 118 6.35 -6.33 8.45
CA LEU A 118 5.12 -6.93 7.91
C LEU A 118 3.93 -6.80 8.85
N VAL A 119 4.12 -6.98 10.16
CA VAL A 119 3.06 -6.83 11.17
C VAL A 119 2.51 -5.39 11.20
N ILE A 120 3.39 -4.40 11.13
CA ILE A 120 3.00 -2.97 11.12
C ILE A 120 2.30 -2.63 9.80
N LEU A 121 2.86 -3.05 8.67
CA LEU A 121 2.26 -2.85 7.35
C LEU A 121 0.89 -3.54 7.27
N ARG A 122 0.74 -4.77 7.77
CA ARG A 122 -0.54 -5.49 7.79
C ARG A 122 -1.62 -4.67 8.48
N ASP A 123 -1.31 -4.11 9.65
CA ASP A 123 -2.27 -3.29 10.40
C ASP A 123 -2.66 -2.01 9.67
N TYR A 124 -1.69 -1.40 8.99
CA TYR A 124 -1.93 -0.26 8.11
C TYR A 124 -2.84 -0.62 6.93
N TYR A 125 -2.56 -1.72 6.22
CA TYR A 125 -3.38 -2.18 5.09
C TYR A 125 -4.80 -2.55 5.51
N ASN A 126 -4.98 -3.05 6.73
CA ASN A 126 -6.27 -3.39 7.31
C ASN A 126 -7.04 -2.19 7.86
N ASP A 127 -6.44 -0.99 7.88
CA ASP A 127 -7.02 0.20 8.51
C ASP A 127 -7.44 -0.08 9.97
N GLY A 128 -6.58 -0.79 10.71
CA GLY A 128 -6.82 -1.16 12.10
C GLY A 128 -7.83 -2.29 12.32
N TRP A 129 -8.39 -2.89 11.27
CA TRP A 129 -9.21 -4.10 11.41
C TRP A 129 -8.39 -5.23 12.05
N LYS A 130 -9.00 -5.91 13.02
CA LYS A 130 -8.43 -7.08 13.70
C LYS A 130 -9.37 -8.28 13.53
N PRO A 131 -8.84 -9.47 13.18
CA PRO A 131 -9.65 -10.67 13.07
C PRO A 131 -10.18 -11.10 14.44
N ASP A 132 -11.48 -11.43 14.51
CA ASP A 132 -12.02 -12.22 15.61
C ASP A 132 -11.90 -13.71 15.29
N TRP A 133 -10.93 -14.37 15.91
CA TRP A 133 -10.68 -15.81 15.71
C TRP A 133 -11.63 -16.71 16.51
N LYS A 134 -12.46 -16.14 17.40
CA LYS A 134 -13.51 -16.90 18.09
C LYS A 134 -14.75 -17.06 17.20
N ASP A 135 -14.94 -16.16 16.25
CA ASP A 135 -15.95 -16.28 15.22
C ASP A 135 -15.49 -17.28 14.15
N ASP A 136 -16.08 -18.46 14.13
CA ASP A 136 -15.86 -19.49 13.12
C ASP A 136 -16.86 -19.44 11.97
N SER A 137 -17.79 -18.47 11.97
CA SER A 137 -18.78 -18.29 10.89
C SER A 137 -18.24 -17.49 9.71
N THR A 138 -17.20 -16.68 9.93
CA THR A 138 -16.58 -15.83 8.89
C THR A 138 -15.18 -16.33 8.54
N THR A 139 -14.86 -16.44 7.26
CA THR A 139 -13.49 -16.69 6.79
C THR A 139 -12.65 -15.42 6.84
N LYS A 140 -11.38 -15.55 7.23
CA LYS A 140 -10.39 -14.48 7.24
C LYS A 140 -9.38 -14.78 6.14
N SER A 141 -9.07 -13.77 5.32
CA SER A 141 -8.04 -13.90 4.29
C SER A 141 -6.66 -13.90 4.95
N VAL A 142 -5.83 -14.91 4.68
CA VAL A 142 -4.55 -15.10 5.38
C VAL A 142 -3.38 -15.35 4.43
N ILE A 143 -2.17 -15.03 4.89
CA ILE A 143 -0.91 -15.50 4.32
C ILE A 143 -0.25 -16.45 5.33
N LEU A 144 0.23 -17.60 4.85
CA LEU A 144 0.85 -18.64 5.67
C LEU A 144 1.86 -19.46 4.85
N ILE A 145 2.67 -20.27 5.53
CA ILE A 145 3.59 -21.21 4.87
C ILE A 145 2.97 -22.60 4.77
N VAL A 146 2.99 -23.20 3.59
CA VAL A 146 2.67 -24.63 3.36
C VAL A 146 3.81 -25.23 2.55
N ASN A 147 4.41 -26.33 3.04
CA ASN A 147 5.51 -27.01 2.36
C ASN A 147 6.64 -26.05 1.96
N GLU A 148 7.04 -25.17 2.90
CA GLU A 148 8.07 -24.14 2.69
C GLU A 148 7.74 -23.07 1.63
N GLU A 149 6.51 -23.02 1.14
CA GLU A 149 6.03 -22.01 0.18
C GLU A 149 5.06 -21.04 0.85
N ILE A 150 5.21 -19.75 0.56
CA ILE A 150 4.25 -18.74 0.98
C ILE A 150 2.97 -18.91 0.17
N ARG A 151 1.82 -19.03 0.84
CA ARG A 151 0.50 -19.19 0.23
C ARG A 151 -0.50 -18.19 0.76
N CYS A 152 -1.42 -17.80 -0.13
CA CYS A 152 -2.60 -17.01 0.19
C CYS A 152 -3.80 -17.96 0.35
N ASP A 153 -4.47 -17.91 1.50
CA ASP A 153 -5.58 -18.82 1.82
C ASP A 153 -6.70 -18.12 2.61
N GLU A 154 -7.70 -18.89 3.03
CA GLU A 154 -8.79 -18.48 3.92
C GLU A 154 -8.88 -19.40 5.14
N ASN A 155 -8.94 -18.80 6.33
CA ASN A 155 -9.06 -19.54 7.59
C ASN A 155 -10.30 -19.12 8.37
N TYR A 156 -10.97 -20.08 9.02
CA TYR A 156 -12.07 -19.81 9.96
C TYR A 156 -11.53 -19.45 11.34
N SER A 157 -11.04 -20.45 12.08
CA SER A 157 -10.61 -20.33 13.48
C SER A 157 -9.10 -20.51 13.69
N SER A 158 -8.37 -20.97 12.68
CA SER A 158 -6.92 -21.15 12.74
C SER A 158 -6.19 -19.81 12.65
N LYS A 159 -5.82 -19.26 13.81
CA LYS A 159 -5.12 -17.97 13.96
C LYS A 159 -3.84 -17.90 13.10
N ARG A 160 -3.72 -16.84 12.32
CA ARG A 160 -2.52 -16.48 11.54
C ARG A 160 -2.04 -15.08 11.85
N THR A 161 -0.72 -14.88 11.78
CA THR A 161 -0.08 -13.57 11.99
C THR A 161 -0.46 -12.59 10.89
N LEU A 162 -0.46 -13.04 9.63
CA LEU A 162 -0.83 -12.23 8.48
C LEU A 162 -2.28 -12.52 8.09
N ALA A 163 -3.21 -11.84 8.74
CA ALA A 163 -4.63 -11.91 8.46
C ALA A 163 -5.17 -10.56 8.00
N PHE A 164 -6.11 -10.61 7.07
CA PHE A 164 -6.60 -9.45 6.34
C PHE A 164 -8.12 -9.46 6.30
N LYS A 165 -8.68 -8.26 6.30
CA LYS A 165 -10.14 -8.04 6.26
C LYS A 165 -10.77 -8.60 4.98
N SER A 166 -10.04 -8.62 3.87
CA SER A 166 -10.53 -9.13 2.59
C SER A 166 -9.41 -9.70 1.72
N LYS A 167 -9.80 -10.46 0.68
CA LYS A 167 -8.88 -11.06 -0.30
C LYS A 167 -8.13 -9.99 -1.09
N GLU A 168 -8.79 -8.88 -1.40
CA GLU A 168 -8.21 -7.78 -2.16
C GLU A 168 -7.07 -7.12 -1.39
N ILE A 169 -7.27 -6.88 -0.09
CA ILE A 169 -6.22 -6.31 0.78
C ILE A 169 -5.06 -7.28 0.91
N ARG A 170 -5.34 -8.57 1.14
CA ARG A 170 -4.32 -9.63 1.23
C ARG A 170 -3.49 -9.72 -0.05
N ASN A 171 -4.15 -9.82 -1.21
CA ASN A 171 -3.46 -10.00 -2.49
C ASN A 171 -2.60 -8.78 -2.82
N ARG A 172 -3.13 -7.57 -2.57
CA ARG A 172 -2.34 -6.35 -2.73
C ARG A 172 -1.11 -6.36 -1.82
N PHE A 173 -1.28 -6.68 -0.54
CA PHE A 173 -0.17 -6.80 0.40
C PHE A 173 0.85 -7.86 -0.04
N PHE A 174 0.39 -9.02 -0.50
CA PHE A 174 1.25 -10.11 -0.96
C PHE A 174 2.16 -9.70 -2.12
N GLU A 175 1.59 -9.07 -3.15
CA GLU A 175 2.37 -8.58 -4.30
C GLU A 175 3.31 -7.44 -3.92
N GLU A 176 2.81 -6.47 -3.15
CA GLU A 176 3.56 -5.25 -2.81
C GLU A 176 4.67 -5.48 -1.78
N GLN A 177 4.56 -6.50 -0.93
CA GLN A 177 5.49 -6.78 0.18
C GLN A 177 6.23 -8.12 0.02
N LYS A 178 6.32 -8.66 -1.20
CA LYS A 178 6.90 -9.97 -1.51
C LYS A 178 8.32 -10.15 -0.96
N GLU A 179 9.18 -9.15 -1.11
CA GLU A 179 10.57 -9.22 -0.62
C GLU A 179 10.64 -9.36 0.91
N LEU A 180 9.80 -8.61 1.64
CA LEU A 180 9.69 -8.73 3.09
C LEU A 180 9.13 -10.10 3.50
N LEU A 181 8.17 -10.63 2.74
CA LEU A 181 7.59 -11.95 2.98
C LEU A 181 8.64 -13.06 2.82
N GLU A 182 9.49 -13.00 1.79
CA GLU A 182 10.57 -13.97 1.60
C GLU A 182 11.61 -13.91 2.73
N MET A 183 12.00 -12.70 3.16
CA MET A 183 12.92 -12.54 4.30
C MET A 183 12.34 -13.07 5.60
N ALA A 184 11.02 -12.89 5.83
CA ALA A 184 10.34 -13.36 7.03
C ALA A 184 9.91 -14.82 6.99
N LYS A 185 10.00 -15.49 5.82
CA LYS A 185 9.52 -16.86 5.57
C LYS A 185 9.91 -17.88 6.67
N PRO A 186 11.12 -17.87 7.25
CA PRO A 186 11.48 -18.82 8.32
C PRO A 186 10.63 -18.70 9.61
N LEU A 187 9.87 -17.61 9.80
CA LEU A 187 9.10 -17.31 11.01
C LEU A 187 7.58 -17.20 10.77
N LEU A 188 7.14 -17.35 9.52
CA LEU A 188 5.73 -17.25 9.12
C LEU A 188 5.02 -18.61 9.18
#